data_AF-A0A0S3SVJ4-F1
#
_entry.id   AF-A0A0S3SVJ4-F1
#
_cell.length_a   1.000
_cell.length_b   1.000
_cell.length_c   1.000
_cell.angle_alpha   90.00
_cell.angle_beta   90.00
_cell.angle_gamma   90.00
#
_symmetry.space_group_name_H-M   'P 1'
#
loop_
_entity.id
_entity.type
_entity.pdbx_description
1 polymer ?
#
loop_
_entity_poly.entity_id
_entity_poly.type
_entity_poly.pdbx_seq_one_letter_code
_entity_poly.pdbx_strand_id
1 'polypeptide(L)'
;MKELGIVEESPVLLKMDNTSAMNLAKNPVSHGRSKHIEIKYHFLRDMVTRGRIELIYCKSDLQLADLFTKPIKTNRIEFLRKEIGVLPLTA
;
A
#
# COMPACT_ATOMS: atom_id res chain seq x y z
N MET A 1 3.65 -6.90 -12.39
CA MET A 1 2.41 -6.44 -13.05
C MET A 1 1.99 -7.42 -14.13
N LYS A 2 2.79 -7.62 -15.19
CA LYS A 2 2.55 -8.68 -16.19
C LYS A 2 2.40 -10.08 -15.59
N GLU A 3 3.21 -10.40 -14.58
CA GLU A 3 3.13 -11.66 -13.83
C GLU A 3 1.81 -11.84 -13.07
N LEU A 4 1.13 -10.74 -12.72
CA LEU A 4 -0.20 -10.74 -12.12
C LEU A 4 -1.31 -10.73 -13.18
N GLY A 5 -0.97 -10.84 -14.47
CA GLY A 5 -1.90 -10.75 -15.59
C GLY A 5 -2.42 -9.34 -15.86
N ILE A 6 -1.81 -8.31 -15.26
CA ILE A 6 -2.25 -6.92 -15.40
C ILE A 6 -1.55 -6.27 -16.60
N VAL A 7 -2.34 -5.86 -17.60
CA VAL A 7 -1.92 -4.99 -18.70
C VAL A 7 -2.17 -3.55 -18.27
N GLU A 8 -1.10 -2.78 -18.06
CA GLU A 8 -1.20 -1.40 -17.58
C GLU A 8 -1.24 -0.43 -18.77
N GLU A 9 -2.39 0.19 -19.02
CA GLU A 9 -2.51 1.36 -19.91
C GLU A 9 -2.19 2.68 -19.18
N SER A 10 -2.28 2.68 -17.84
CA SER A 10 -2.02 3.81 -16.96
C SER A 10 -1.33 3.35 -15.67
N PRO A 11 -0.66 4.26 -14.91
CA PRO A 11 -0.04 3.90 -13.63
C PRO A 11 -1.06 3.32 -12.65
N VAL A 12 -0.67 2.30 -11.88
CA VAL A 12 -1.49 1.77 -10.80
C VAL A 12 -1.40 2.70 -9.59
N LEU A 13 -2.56 3.06 -9.05
CA LEU A 13 -2.67 3.89 -7.86
C LEU A 13 -2.43 3.06 -6.59
N LEU A 14 -1.30 3.29 -5.92
CA LEU A 14 -0.97 2.62 -4.66
C LEU A 14 -1.18 3.57 -3.47
N LYS A 15 -2.16 3.21 -2.62
CA LYS A 15 -2.51 3.94 -1.40
C LYS A 15 -1.63 3.50 -0.22
N MET A 16 -0.86 4.42 0.34
CA MET A 16 0.05 4.16 1.47
C MET A 16 -0.20 5.13 2.61
N ASP A 17 -0.14 4.63 3.85
CA ASP A 17 -0.26 5.45 5.06
C ASP A 17 1.10 5.82 5.67
N ASN A 18 2.15 5.08 5.32
CA ASN A 18 3.51 5.38 5.72
C ASN A 18 4.14 6.47 4.84
N THR A 19 4.06 7.71 5.28
CA THR A 19 4.63 8.88 4.59
C THR A 19 6.15 8.82 4.47
N SER A 20 6.86 8.26 5.47
CA SER A 20 8.31 8.04 5.39
C SER A 20 8.67 7.10 4.24
N ALA A 21 7.89 6.03 4.06
CA ALA A 21 8.05 5.09 2.98
C ALA A 21 7.81 5.73 1.60
N MET A 22 6.75 6.53 1.48
CA MET A 22 6.46 7.28 0.26
C MET A 22 7.58 8.27 -0.08
N ASN A 23 8.10 8.98 0.91
CA ASN A 23 9.20 9.94 0.72
C ASN A 23 10.48 9.25 0.26
N LEU A 24 10.82 8.09 0.83
CA LEU A 24 11.99 7.29 0.41
C LEU A 24 11.86 6.75 -1.02
N ALA A 25 10.63 6.47 -1.47
CA ALA A 25 10.36 6.05 -2.84
C ALA A 25 10.50 7.21 -3.84
N LYS A 26 10.04 8.42 -3.48
CA LYS A 26 10.10 9.61 -4.34
C LYS A 26 11.46 10.31 -4.32
N ASN A 27 12.10 10.40 -3.15
CA ASN A 27 13.34 11.13 -2.91
C ASN A 27 14.36 10.22 -2.23
N PRO A 28 15.46 9.83 -2.90
CA PRO A 28 16.37 8.80 -2.43
C PRO A 28 17.32 9.21 -1.28
N VAL A 29 16.98 10.22 -0.48
CA VAL A 29 17.83 10.64 0.64
C VAL A 29 17.69 9.64 1.79
N SER A 30 18.57 8.64 1.82
CA SER A 30 18.63 7.64 2.89
C SER A 30 20.08 7.34 3.27
N HIS A 31 20.38 7.43 4.57
CA HIS A 31 21.65 7.01 5.18
C HIS A 31 21.48 5.76 6.07
N GLY A 32 20.53 4.86 5.75
CA GLY A 32 20.16 3.70 6.59
C GLY A 32 20.69 2.34 6.11
N ARG A 33 21.24 1.53 7.02
CA ARG A 33 21.93 0.22 6.78
C ARG A 33 21.02 -1.03 6.80
N SER A 34 19.71 -0.91 6.59
CA SER A 34 18.78 -2.05 6.69
C SER A 34 18.44 -2.64 5.31
N LYS A 35 19.09 -3.76 4.96
CA LYS A 35 18.93 -4.44 3.65
C LYS A 35 17.48 -4.75 3.24
N HIS A 36 16.62 -5.15 4.19
CA HIS A 36 15.22 -5.50 3.92
C HIS A 36 14.35 -4.28 3.55
N ILE A 37 14.68 -3.12 4.13
CA ILE A 37 14.13 -1.81 3.79
C ILE A 37 14.61 -1.48 2.38
N GLU A 38 15.92 -1.57 2.16
CA GLU A 38 16.56 -1.19 0.89
C GLU A 38 15.94 -1.88 -0.32
N ILE A 39 15.78 -3.21 -0.29
CA ILE A 39 15.25 -3.98 -1.43
C ILE A 39 13.82 -3.55 -1.78
N LYS A 40 12.95 -3.42 -0.77
CA LYS A 40 11.54 -3.02 -0.99
C LYS A 40 11.44 -1.59 -1.52
N TYR A 41 12.27 -0.68 -1.02
CA TYR A 41 12.27 0.71 -1.48
C TYR A 41 12.88 0.87 -2.87
N HIS A 42 13.91 0.11 -3.21
CA HIS A 42 14.47 0.09 -4.57
C HIS A 42 13.43 -0.36 -5.59
N PHE A 43 12.70 -1.43 -5.29
CA PHE A 43 11.60 -1.89 -6.17
C PHE A 43 10.49 -0.84 -6.29
N LEU A 44 10.03 -0.29 -5.17
CA LEU A 44 8.96 0.71 -5.18
C LEU A 44 9.39 1.97 -5.95
N ARG A 45 10.64 2.42 -5.78
CA ARG A 45 11.22 3.54 -6.51
C ARG A 45 11.30 3.25 -8.00
N ASP A 46 11.79 2.08 -8.41
CA ASP A 46 11.86 1.71 -9.83
C ASP A 46 10.48 1.74 -10.48
N MET A 47 9.44 1.23 -9.80
CA MET A 47 8.07 1.28 -10.29
C MET A 47 7.51 2.70 -10.39
N VAL A 48 7.78 3.57 -9.41
CA VAL A 48 7.36 4.97 -9.44
C VAL A 48 8.08 5.74 -10.55
N THR A 49 9.41 5.57 -10.66
CA THR A 49 10.23 6.25 -11.68
C THR A 49 9.85 5.81 -13.10
N ARG A 50 9.48 4.54 -13.29
CA ARG A 50 8.98 4.02 -14.58
C ARG A 50 7.53 4.42 -14.88
N GLY A 51 6.87 5.17 -14.00
CA GLY A 51 5.47 5.54 -14.14
C GLY A 51 4.51 4.34 -14.09
N ARG A 52 4.93 3.22 -13.50
CA ARG A 52 4.09 2.02 -13.32
C ARG A 52 3.18 2.17 -12.10
N ILE A 53 3.65 2.89 -11.08
CA ILE A 53 2.92 3.11 -9.84
C ILE A 53 2.87 4.60 -9.52
N GLU A 54 1.71 5.08 -9.12
CA GLU A 54 1.53 6.39 -8.50
C GLU A 54 1.24 6.22 -7.01
N LEU A 55 2.01 6.91 -6.16
CA LEU A 55 1.86 6.85 -4.70
C LEU A 55 0.95 7.96 -4.18
N ILE A 56 -0.15 7.57 -3.52
CA ILE A 56 -1.08 8.47 -2.84
C ILE A 56 -1.16 8.16 -1.34
N TYR A 57 -1.19 9.22 -0.54
CA TYR A 57 -1.35 9.11 0.90
C TYR A 57 -2.77 8.65 1.26
N CYS A 58 -2.87 7.69 2.17
CA CYS A 58 -4.10 7.24 2.79
C CYS A 58 -3.94 7.33 4.31
N LYS A 59 -4.94 7.84 5.03
CA LYS A 59 -4.90 7.79 6.50
C LYS A 59 -4.87 6.33 6.95
N SER A 60 -4.13 6.01 8.02
CA SER A 60 -4.10 4.64 8.57
C SER A 60 -5.51 4.14 8.95
N ASP A 61 -6.38 5.04 9.40
CA ASP A 61 -7.80 4.74 9.68
C ASP A 61 -8.62 4.41 8.42
N LEU A 62 -8.08 4.60 7.23
CA LEU A 62 -8.72 4.24 5.96
C LEU A 62 -7.92 3.19 5.18
N GLN A 63 -6.85 2.66 5.77
CA GLN A 63 -6.03 1.63 5.13
C GLN A 63 -6.74 0.27 5.19
N LEU A 64 -7.43 -0.11 4.12
CA LEU A 64 -8.16 -1.38 4.01
C LEU A 64 -7.24 -2.60 4.12
N ALA A 65 -5.96 -2.46 3.74
CA ALA A 65 -4.97 -3.52 3.86
C ALA A 65 -4.68 -3.93 5.32
N ASP A 66 -4.98 -3.06 6.30
CA ASP A 66 -4.80 -3.37 7.71
C ASP A 66 -5.68 -4.53 8.16
N LEU A 67 -6.86 -4.69 7.53
CA LEU A 67 -7.76 -5.82 7.79
C LEU A 67 -7.09 -7.18 7.58
N PHE A 68 -6.16 -7.26 6.62
CA PHE A 68 -5.50 -8.51 6.21
C PHE A 68 -4.09 -8.69 6.81
N THR A 69 -3.54 -7.65 7.44
CA THR A 69 -2.11 -7.62 7.82
C THR A 69 -1.86 -7.37 9.31
N LYS A 70 -2.86 -6.90 10.06
CA LYS A 70 -2.69 -6.53 11.47
C LYS A 70 -3.73 -7.19 12.38
N PRO A 71 -3.35 -7.57 13.62
CA PRO A 71 -4.31 -7.90 14.66
C PRO A 71 -4.90 -6.60 15.22
N ILE A 72 -6.08 -6.19 14.74
CA ILE A 72 -6.78 -4.95 15.16
C ILE A 72 -8.05 -5.28 15.94
N LYS A 73 -8.58 -4.29 16.69
CA LYS A 73 -9.78 -4.42 17.53
C LYS A 73 -11.03 -4.73 16.69
N THR A 74 -12.00 -5.44 17.27
CA THR A 74 -13.24 -5.87 16.60
C THR A 74 -14.00 -4.72 15.93
N ASN A 75 -14.16 -3.59 16.62
CA ASN A 75 -14.81 -2.40 16.06
C ASN A 75 -14.12 -1.87 14.80
N ARG A 76 -12.79 -1.98 14.74
CA ARG A 76 -11.99 -1.59 13.58
C ARG A 76 -12.15 -2.59 12.43
N ILE A 77 -12.19 -3.89 12.75
CA ILE A 77 -12.49 -4.94 11.78
C ILE A 77 -13.88 -4.70 11.16
N GLU A 78 -14.90 -4.45 11.97
CA GLU A 78 -16.27 -4.21 11.49
C GLU A 78 -16.36 -3.01 10.55
N PHE A 79 -15.69 -1.91 10.90
CA PHE A 79 -15.58 -0.75 10.02
C PHE A 79 -14.92 -1.12 8.68
N LEU A 80 -13.71 -1.68 8.70
CA LEU A 80 -12.97 -2.01 7.48
C LEU A 80 -13.67 -3.07 6.63
N ARG A 81 -14.34 -4.05 7.28
CA ARG A 81 -15.14 -5.08 6.62
C ARG A 81 -16.31 -4.46 5.84
N LYS A 82 -16.98 -3.46 6.43
CA LYS A 82 -18.06 -2.73 5.76
C LYS A 82 -17.54 -1.93 4.57
N GLU A 83 -16.37 -1.29 4.69
CA GLU A 83 -15.75 -0.50 3.61
C GLU A 83 -15.39 -1.35 2.38
N ILE A 84 -15.05 -2.64 2.57
CA ILE A 84 -14.80 -3.57 1.44
C ILE A 84 -16.07 -4.28 0.95
N GLY A 85 -17.25 -3.89 1.42
CA GLY A 85 -18.53 -4.46 1.01
C GLY A 85 -18.83 -5.86 1.57
N VAL A 86 -18.07 -6.33 2.56
CA VAL A 86 -18.33 -7.61 3.21
C VAL A 86 -19.42 -7.40 4.27
N LEU A 87 -20.63 -7.85 3.95
CA LEU A 87 -21.78 -7.76 4.82
C LEU A 87 -21.94 -9.06 5.63
N PRO A 88 -22.45 -8.99 6.87
CA PRO A 88 -22.87 -10.18 7.57
C PRO A 88 -23.99 -10.86 6.77
N LEU A 89 -24.01 -12.18 6.74
CA LEU A 89 -25.18 -12.91 6.23
C LEU A 89 -26.36 -12.57 7.14
N THR A 90 -27.31 -11.80 6.61
CA THR A 90 -28.66 -11.71 7.18
C THR A 90 -29.38 -13.01 6.85
N ALA A 91 -29.64 -13.82 7.88
CA ALA A 91 -30.61 -14.90 7.83
C ALA A 91 -32.04 -14.33 7.91
#